data_AF-A0A7S0V2K2-F1
#
_entry.id   AF-A0A7S0V2K2-F1
#
_cell.length_a   1.000
_cell.length_b   1.000
_cell.length_c   1.000
_cell.angle_alpha   90.00
_cell.angle_beta   90.00
_cell.angle_gamma   90.00
#
_symmetry.space_group_name_H-M   'P 1'
#
loop_
_entity.id
_entity.type
_entity.pdbx_description
1 polymer ?
#
loop_
_entity_poly.entity_id
_entity_poly.type
_entity_poly.pdbx_seq_one_letter_code
_entity_poly.pdbx_strand_id
1 'polypeptide(L)'
;LDKSTMFVADMNRIRKIKMRNHYVYTFAGDLSAGNNDGRMSNARFSLIQGMQLNDAGDTLYFSDRYNHRIGRVKFFSPSTVFQSIFERNRAGFIGGAVSLSDLM
;
A
#
# COMPACT_ATOMS: atom_id res chain seq x y z
N LEU A 1 3.63 -12.63 11.24
CA LEU A 1 4.31 -11.59 10.44
C LEU A 1 5.61 -12.14 9.87
N ASP A 2 5.76 -12.07 8.55
CA ASP A 2 7.08 -12.15 7.93
C ASP A 2 7.92 -10.96 8.44
N LYS A 3 9.04 -11.25 9.14
CA LYS A 3 9.96 -10.25 9.68
C LYS A 3 10.74 -9.49 8.58
N SER A 4 10.43 -9.68 7.30
CA SER A 4 11.12 -9.06 6.16
C SER A 4 10.82 -7.58 5.97
N THR A 5 9.78 -7.03 6.59
CA THR A 5 9.34 -5.64 6.36
C THR A 5 9.17 -4.88 7.66
N MET A 6 9.76 -3.68 7.73
CA MET A 6 9.57 -2.71 8.80
C MET A 6 9.01 -1.40 8.24
N PHE A 7 8.15 -0.73 9.01
CA PHE A 7 7.62 0.61 8.70
C PHE A 7 8.14 1.61 9.73
N VAL A 8 8.59 2.77 9.25
CA VAL A 8 9.13 3.83 10.10
C VAL A 8 8.51 5.17 9.71
N ALA A 9 8.11 5.96 10.71
CA ALA A 9 7.65 7.32 10.50
C ALA A 9 8.86 8.23 10.27
N ASP A 10 8.81 9.01 9.19
CA ASP A 10 9.83 9.99 8.81
C ASP A 10 9.11 11.32 8.51
N MET A 11 8.88 12.09 9.58
CA MET A 11 8.09 13.32 9.58
C MET A 11 6.67 13.10 9.01
N ASN A 12 6.44 13.57 7.77
CA ASN A 12 5.15 13.53 7.06
C ASN A 12 5.08 12.34 6.09
N ARG A 13 5.97 11.35 6.23
CA ARG A 13 6.04 10.16 5.39
C ARG A 13 6.08 8.88 6.20
N ILE A 14 5.56 7.82 5.61
CA ILE A 14 5.78 6.46 6.05
C ILE A 14 6.88 5.87 5.16
N ARG A 15 7.96 5.38 5.78
CA ARG A 15 9.05 4.67 5.10
C ARG A 15 8.81 3.18 5.23
N LYS A 16 9.05 2.42 4.16
CA LYS A 16 9.09 0.95 4.19
C LYS A 16 10.53 0.50 4.01
N ILE A 17 10.96 -0.39 4.89
CA ILE A 17 12.30 -0.97 4.92
C ILE A 17 12.14 -2.47 4.63
N LYS A 18 12.75 -2.93 3.55
CA LYS A 18 12.90 -4.35 3.27
C LYS A 18 14.15 -4.85 3.98
N MET A 19 13.97 -5.60 5.07
CA MET A 19 15.05 -6.03 5.95
C MET A 19 16.03 -6.99 5.27
N ARG A 20 15.56 -7.78 4.29
CA ARG A 20 16.41 -8.76 3.59
C ARG A 20 17.51 -8.13 2.72
N ASN A 21 17.25 -6.95 2.15
CA ASN A 21 18.17 -6.29 1.21
C ASN A 21 18.43 -4.82 1.58
N HIS A 22 18.04 -4.41 2.78
CA HIS A 22 18.19 -3.05 3.31
C HIS A 22 17.63 -1.94 2.42
N TYR A 23 16.71 -2.25 1.52
CA TYR A 23 16.13 -1.26 0.63
C TYR A 23 15.08 -0.43 1.38
N VAL A 24 15.26 0.90 1.35
CA VAL A 24 14.36 1.85 2.00
C VAL A 24 13.73 2.74 0.95
N TYR A 25 12.40 2.87 1.00
CA TYR A 25 11.67 3.74 0.10
C TYR A 25 10.51 4.44 0.80
N THR A 26 10.03 5.52 0.20
CA THR A 26 8.80 6.19 0.64
C THR A 26 7.63 5.29 0.31
N PHE A 27 6.93 4.83 1.33
CA PHE A 27 5.76 3.99 1.18
C PHE A 27 4.50 4.82 0.95
N ALA A 28 4.32 5.91 1.73
CA ALA A 28 3.23 6.85 1.58
C ALA A 28 3.63 8.26 2.05
N GLY A 29 2.99 9.28 1.49
CA GLY A 29 3.24 10.68 1.82
C GLY A 29 4.46 11.28 1.13
N ASP A 30 4.66 12.58 1.35
CA ASP A 30 5.91 13.29 1.06
C ASP A 30 6.31 14.19 2.25
N LEU A 31 7.33 15.03 2.11
CA LEU A 31 7.77 15.89 3.22
C LEU A 31 6.81 17.08 3.47
N SER A 32 5.86 17.34 2.58
CA SER A 32 4.91 18.44 2.71
C SER A 32 3.81 18.04 3.70
N ALA A 33 3.61 18.85 4.73
CA ALA A 33 2.51 18.65 5.65
C ALA A 33 1.15 18.86 4.96
N GLY A 34 0.15 18.10 5.38
CA GLY A 34 -1.23 18.25 4.90
C GLY A 34 -2.12 17.13 5.43
N ASN A 35 -3.38 17.12 5.01
CA ASN A 35 -4.41 16.21 5.52
C ASN A 35 -5.15 15.45 4.40
N ASN A 36 -4.57 15.38 3.21
CA ASN A 36 -5.20 14.77 2.05
C ASN A 36 -5.19 13.25 2.13
N ASP A 37 -6.32 12.62 1.84
CA ASP A 37 -6.44 11.17 1.70
C ASP A 37 -6.23 10.71 0.25
N GLY A 38 -6.18 9.39 0.05
CA GLY A 38 -6.14 8.78 -1.27
C GLY A 38 -4.99 7.79 -1.44
N ARG A 39 -4.53 7.63 -2.69
CA ARG A 39 -3.42 6.72 -3.01
C ARG A 39 -2.16 7.16 -2.27
N MET A 40 -1.31 6.20 -1.94
CA MET A 40 -0.13 6.40 -1.10
C MET A 40 0.77 7.58 -1.51
N SER A 41 0.96 7.83 -2.81
CA SER A 41 1.76 8.95 -3.34
C SER A 41 1.12 10.34 -3.13
N ASN A 42 -0.21 10.40 -3.06
CA ASN A 42 -0.99 11.64 -2.99
C ASN A 42 -1.48 11.93 -1.57
N ALA A 43 -1.42 10.94 -0.68
CA ALA A 43 -1.74 11.12 0.73
C ALA A 43 -0.80 12.17 1.35
N ARG A 44 -1.32 12.95 2.29
CA ARG A 44 -0.55 13.93 3.06
C ARG A 44 -0.83 13.73 4.55
N PHE A 45 0.22 13.87 5.34
CA PHE A 45 0.21 13.68 6.79
C PHE A 45 0.86 14.90 7.45
N SER A 46 0.65 15.05 8.76
CA SER A 46 1.22 16.12 9.55
C SER A 46 1.77 15.57 10.87
N LEU A 47 3.05 15.17 10.83
CA LEU A 47 3.83 14.52 11.88
C LEU A 47 3.24 13.19 12.37
N ILE A 48 3.65 12.11 11.73
CA ILE A 48 3.31 10.75 12.16
C ILE A 48 4.15 10.37 13.38
N GLN A 49 3.55 9.72 14.38
CA GLN A 49 4.26 9.30 15.60
C GLN A 49 4.19 7.80 15.87
N GLY A 50 3.03 7.32 16.34
CA GLY A 50 2.79 5.90 16.59
C GLY A 50 2.29 5.21 15.34
N MET A 51 2.73 3.96 15.12
CA MET A 51 2.21 3.11 14.05
C MET A 51 2.13 1.66 14.52
N GLN A 52 1.13 0.94 14.05
CA GLN A 52 0.93 -0.48 14.38
C GLN A 52 0.28 -1.22 13.21
N LEU A 53 0.84 -2.38 12.87
CA LEU A 53 0.20 -3.31 11.93
C LEU A 53 -0.90 -4.10 12.65
N ASN A 54 -1.98 -4.38 11.95
CA ASN A 54 -2.94 -5.39 12.40
C ASN A 54 -2.35 -6.81 12.33
N ASP A 55 -3.07 -7.76 12.93
CA ASP A 55 -2.61 -9.15 13.03
C ASP A 55 -2.42 -9.83 11.67
N ALA A 56 -3.27 -9.47 10.70
CA ALA A 56 -3.16 -9.93 9.32
C ALA A 56 -1.94 -9.36 8.59
N GLY A 57 -1.34 -8.28 9.11
CA GLY A 57 -0.22 -7.58 8.48
C GLY A 57 -0.58 -6.86 7.19
N ASP A 58 -1.87 -6.68 6.88
CA ASP A 58 -2.39 -6.05 5.67
C ASP A 58 -2.84 -4.60 5.88
N THR A 59 -2.85 -4.12 7.12
CA THR A 59 -3.29 -2.76 7.44
C THR A 59 -2.39 -2.13 8.49
N LEU A 60 -1.82 -0.97 8.17
CA LEU A 60 -1.03 -0.15 9.09
C LEU A 60 -1.88 1.00 9.63
N TYR A 61 -2.09 1.04 10.93
CA TYR A 61 -2.70 2.16 11.63
C TYR A 61 -1.62 3.12 12.13
N PHE A 62 -1.92 4.41 12.16
CA PHE A 62 -0.98 5.44 12.62
C PHE A 62 -1.66 6.65 13.23
N SER A 63 -0.96 7.32 14.14
CA SER A 63 -1.39 8.61 14.70
C SER A 63 -0.82 9.76 13.87
N ASP A 64 -1.69 10.57 13.27
CA ASP A 64 -1.35 11.75 12.49
C ASP A 64 -1.52 13.00 13.38
N ARG A 65 -0.45 13.35 14.10
CA ARG A 65 -0.52 14.16 15.34
C ARG A 65 -1.15 15.52 15.11
N TYR A 66 -0.68 16.27 14.13
CA TYR A 66 -1.14 17.65 13.91
C TYR A 66 -2.41 17.74 13.07
N ASN A 67 -2.83 16.63 12.47
CA ASN A 67 -4.16 16.55 11.87
C ASN A 67 -5.22 16.02 12.86
N HIS A 68 -4.84 15.74 14.12
CA HIS A 68 -5.73 15.27 15.19
C HIS A 68 -6.55 14.02 14.80
N ARG A 69 -5.94 13.11 14.03
CA ARG A 69 -6.63 11.92 13.51
C ARG A 69 -5.82 10.65 13.64
N ILE A 70 -6.53 9.53 13.61
CA ILE A 70 -5.95 8.20 13.39
C ILE A 70 -6.14 7.85 11.92
N GLY A 71 -5.05 7.56 11.22
CA GLY A 71 -5.06 7.13 9.84
C GLY A 71 -4.85 5.63 9.72
N ARG A 72 -5.15 5.10 8.53
CA ARG A 72 -4.78 3.72 8.15
C ARG A 72 -4.35 3.63 6.70
N VAL A 73 -3.42 2.72 6.40
CA VAL A 73 -3.07 2.31 5.04
C VAL A 73 -3.34 0.82 4.91
N LYS A 74 -4.21 0.43 3.98
CA LYS A 74 -4.44 -0.97 3.63
C LYS A 74 -3.54 -1.37 2.47
N PHE A 75 -2.88 -2.52 2.60
CA PHE A 75 -2.02 -3.12 1.60
C PHE A 75 -2.88 -4.00 0.71
N PHE A 76 -2.97 -3.64 -0.57
CA PHE A 76 -3.53 -4.55 -1.55
C PHE A 76 -2.40 -5.50 -1.96
N SER A 77 -2.49 -6.77 -1.56
CA SER A 77 -1.75 -7.79 -2.28
C SER A 77 -2.31 -7.85 -3.70
N PRO A 78 -1.46 -7.80 -4.75
CA PRO A 78 -1.93 -7.99 -6.13
C PRO A 78 -2.49 -9.39 -6.40
N SER A 79 -2.62 -10.25 -5.38
CA SER A 79 -3.11 -11.62 -5.49
C SER A 79 -4.58 -11.74 -5.88
N THR A 80 -5.34 -10.65 -5.92
CA THR A 80 -6.70 -10.64 -6.47
C THR A 80 -6.69 -9.96 -7.84
N VAL A 81 -6.16 -10.66 -8.84
CA VAL A 81 -6.56 -10.39 -10.22
C VAL A 81 -8.03 -10.80 -10.29
N PHE A 82 -8.93 -9.83 -10.51
CA PHE A 82 -10.27 -10.14 -10.99
C PHE A 82 -10.12 -10.80 -12.36
N GLN A 83 -10.25 -12.14 -12.43
CA GLN A 83 -10.66 -12.76 -13.67
C GLN A 83 -12.14 -12.43 -13.85
N SER A 84 -12.45 -11.66 -14.89
CA SER A 84 -13.82 -11.47 -15.35
C SER A 84 -14.43 -12.84 -15.68
N ILE A 85 -15.40 -13.29 -14.88
CA ILE A 85 -16.25 -14.43 -15.24
C ILE A 85 -17.47 -13.82 -15.95
N PHE A 86 -17.30 -13.38 -17.21
CA PHE A 86 -18.46 -13.17 -18.06
C PHE A 86 -18.76 -14.44 -18.83
N GLU A 87 -19.94 -14.99 -18.56
CA GLU A 87 -20.51 -16.16 -19.20
C GLU A 87 -20.59 -15.99 -20.72
N ARG A 88 -20.40 -17.11 -21.42
CA ARG A 88 -20.36 -17.21 -22.88
C ARG A 88 -21.62 -16.62 -23.51
N ASN A 89 -21.42 -15.65 -24.41
CA ASN A 89 -22.06 -15.48 -25.73
C ASN A 89 -22.44 -14.01 -26.02
N ARG A 90 -21.45 -13.22 -26.44
CA ARG A 90 -21.62 -12.19 -27.48
C ARG A 90 -20.26 -11.89 -28.10
N ALA A 91 -20.19 -11.96 -29.43
CA ALA A 91 -18.96 -11.78 -30.20
C ALA A 91 -18.33 -10.40 -29.94
N GLY A 92 -17.01 -10.36 -29.74
CA GLY A 92 -16.22 -9.13 -29.76
C GLY A 92 -15.43 -8.86 -28.49
N PHE A 93 -14.39 -9.65 -28.20
CA PHE A 93 -13.23 -9.13 -27.49
C PHE A 93 -11.95 -9.74 -28.06
N ILE A 94 -11.10 -8.88 -28.62
CA ILE A 94 -9.74 -9.18 -29.06
C ILE A 94 -8.84 -8.63 -27.95
N GLY A 95 -8.11 -9.49 -27.25
CA GLY A 95 -7.13 -9.07 -26.24
C GLY A 95 -6.88 -10.17 -25.21
N GLY A 96 -5.78 -10.89 -25.38
CA GLY A 96 -5.45 -12.10 -24.65
C GLY A 96 -5.24 -11.91 -23.15
N ALA A 97 -5.69 -12.88 -22.37
CA ALA A 97 -5.21 -13.08 -21.02
C ALA A 97 -3.77 -13.64 -21.11
N VAL A 98 -2.80 -12.90 -20.59
CA VAL A 98 -1.44 -13.41 -20.39
C VAL A 98 -1.47 -14.27 -19.13
N SER A 99 -1.15 -15.55 -19.26
CA SER A 99 -0.97 -16.44 -18.11
C SER A 99 0.39 -16.17 -17.45
N LEU A 100 0.49 -16.26 -16.13
CA LEU A 100 1.77 -16.22 -15.41
C LEU A 100 2.71 -17.38 -15.80
N SER A 101 2.21 -18.41 -16.49
CA SER A 101 3.04 -19.46 -17.11
C SER A 101 3.82 -19.01 -18.33
N ASP A 102 3.48 -17.85 -18.91
CA ASP A 102 4.08 -17.34 -20.15
C ASP A 102 5.21 -16.32 -19.88
N LEU A 103 5.64 -16.20 -18.62
CA LEU A 103 6.74 -15.35 -18.14
C LEU A 103 7.56 -16.09 -17.05
N MET A 104 8.31 -17.11 -17.50
CA MET A 104 9.31 -17.94 -16.76
C MET A 104 8.82 -18.81 -15.59
#